data_AF-A0A423Y2C2-F1
#
_entry.id   AF-A0A423Y2C2-F1
#
_cell.length_a   1.000
_cell.length_b   1.000
_cell.length_c   1.000
_cell.angle_alpha   90.00
_cell.angle_beta   90.00
_cell.angle_gamma   90.00
#
_symmetry.space_group_name_H-M   'P 1'
#
loop_
_entity.id
_entity.type
_entity.pdbx_description
1 polymer ?
#
loop_
_entity_poly.entity_id
_entity_poly.type
_entity_poly.pdbx_seq_one_letter_code
_entity_poly.pdbx_strand_id
1 'polypeptide(L)' 'MQELNRRYRDRRGTEVHVTGYDPEKRQVIFRRAGYPHDCMQPVERFREKFKRVDA' A
#
# COMPACT_ATOMS: atom_id res chain seq x y z
N MET A 1 3.40 -12.26 7.99
CA MET A 1 3.05 -11.46 6.80
C MET A 1 1.73 -11.98 6.22
N GLN A 2 0.80 -11.09 5.93
CA GLN A 2 -0.47 -11.40 5.28
C GLN A 2 -0.43 -10.91 3.84
N GLU A 3 -0.71 -11.80 2.88
CA GLU A 3 -0.85 -11.41 1.48
C GLU A 3 -2.19 -10.71 1.24
N LEU A 4 -2.17 -9.67 0.42
CA LEU A 4 -3.32 -8.85 0.08
C LEU A 4 -3.34 -8.61 -1.43
N ASN A 5 -4.53 -8.30 -1.94
CA ASN A 5 -4.72 -7.84 -3.31
C ASN A 5 -5.71 -6.69 -3.31
N ARG A 6 -5.23 -5.50 -2.97
CA ARG A 6 -6.07 -4.29 -2.82
C ARG A 6 -5.44 -3.13 -3.54
N ARG A 7 -6.27 -2.24 -4.10
CA ARG A 7 -5.82 -1.04 -4.77
C ARG A 7 -6.06 0.17 -3.89
N TYR A 8 -5.08 1.06 -3.86
CA TYR A 8 -5.15 2.30 -3.11
C TYR A 8 -4.72 3.47 -3.97
N ARG A 9 -5.23 4.65 -3.66
CA ARG A 9 -4.90 5.89 -4.36
C ARG A 9 -4.43 6.96 -3.39
N ASP A 10 -3.35 7.65 -3.72
CA ASP A 10 -2.89 8.79 -2.94
C ASP A 10 -3.68 10.07 -3.25
N ARG A 11 -3.42 11.15 -2.49
CA ARG A 11 -4.02 12.48 -2.72
C ARG A 11 -3.70 13.08 -4.10
N ARG A 12 -2.63 12.64 -4.77
CA ARG A 12 -2.21 13.11 -6.10
C ARG A 12 -2.85 12.28 -7.22
N GLY A 13 -3.64 11.26 -6.89
CA GLY A 13 -4.27 10.37 -7.86
C GLY A 13 -3.41 9.18 -8.28
N THR A 14 -2.25 8.97 -7.68
CA THR A 14 -1.36 7.83 -7.95
C THR A 14 -1.96 6.56 -7.37
N GLU A 15 -2.20 5.56 -8.21
CA GLU A 15 -2.67 4.24 -7.77
C GLU A 15 -1.49 3.33 -7.38
N VAL A 16 -1.66 2.57 -6.31
CA VAL A 16 -0.72 1.58 -5.81
C VAL A 16 -1.43 0.27 -5.54
N HIS A 17 -0.71 -0.83 -5.75
CA HIS A 17 -1.20 -2.18 -5.48
C HIS A 17 -0.61 -2.68 -4.17
N VAL A 18 -1.45 -2.81 -3.14
CA VAL A 18 -1.06 -3.38 -1.85
C VAL A 18 -1.05 -4.90 -1.99
N THR A 19 0.16 -5.47 -1.86
CA THR A 19 0.42 -6.91 -1.98
C THR A 19 0.51 -7.59 -0.62
N GLY A 20 0.70 -6.84 0.47
CA GLY A 20 0.73 -7.45 1.79
C GLY A 20 0.77 -6.49 2.98
N TYR A 21 0.67 -7.07 4.15
CA TYR A 21 0.74 -6.42 5.45
C TYR A 21 1.63 -7.24 6.41
N ASP A 22 2.60 -6.59 7.02
CA ASP A 22 3.42 -7.15 8.10
C ASP A 22 2.88 -6.67 9.46
N PRO A 23 2.20 -7.54 10.24
CA PRO A 23 1.67 -7.16 11.54
C PRO A 23 2.74 -6.96 12.62
N GLU A 24 3.89 -7.64 12.51
CA GLU A 24 4.97 -7.52 13.50
C GLU A 24 5.65 -6.16 13.37
N LYS A 25 5.91 -5.73 12.13
CA LYS A 25 6.54 -4.43 11.84
C LYS A 25 5.54 -3.29 11.68
N ARG A 26 4.23 -3.60 11.65
CA ARG A 26 3.14 -2.66 11.35
C ARG A 26 3.37 -1.92 10.03
N GLN A 27 3.69 -2.65 8.96
CA GLN A 27 4.01 -2.08 7.65
C GLN A 27 3.11 -2.62 6.54
N VAL A 28 2.69 -1.73 5.64
CA VAL A 28 2.00 -2.07 4.39
C VAL A 28 3.03 -2.22 3.28
N ILE A 29 2.93 -3.29 2.51
CA ILE A 29 3.77 -3.61 1.37
C ILE A 29 2.96 -3.35 0.10
N PHE A 30 3.50 -2.54 -0.82
CA PHE A 30 2.80 -2.16 -2.04
C PHE A 30 3.74 -1.88 -3.20
N ARG A 31 3.21 -1.98 -4.42
CA ARG A 31 3.88 -1.66 -5.68
C ARG A 31 3.30 -0.40 -6.32
N ARG A 32 4.17 0.37 -6.96
CA ARG A 32 3.79 1.53 -7.79
C ARG A 32 3.92 1.14 -9.27
N ALA A 33 3.05 1.69 -10.10
CA ALA A 33 3.20 1.53 -11.55
C ALA A 33 4.56 2.08 -12.01
N GLY A 34 5.28 1.31 -12.83
CA GLY A 34 6.58 1.69 -13.37
C GLY A 34 7.76 1.64 -12.38
N TYR A 35 7.57 1.11 -11.18
CA TYR A 35 8.65 0.93 -10.20
C TYR A 35 8.86 -0.56 -9.88
N PRO A 36 10.07 -1.12 -10.10
CA PRO A 36 10.29 -2.57 -10.05
C PRO A 36 10.41 -3.14 -8.63
N HIS A 37 10.57 -2.30 -7.60
CA HIS A 37 10.79 -2.74 -6.23
C HIS A 37 9.56 -2.58 -5.35
N ASP A 38 9.41 -3.47 -4.38
CA ASP A 38 8.38 -3.35 -3.35
C ASP A 38 8.67 -2.15 -2.44
N CYS A 39 7.62 -1.38 -2.15
CA CYS A 39 7.65 -0.28 -1.21
C CYS A 39 7.01 -0.72 0.11
N MET A 40 7.54 -0.21 1.23
CA MET A 40 7.05 -0.48 2.57
C MET A 40 6.80 0.83 3.29
N GLN A 41 5.67 0.95 3.99
CA GLN A 41 5.40 2.12 4.82
C GLN A 41 4.64 1.73 6.10
N PRO A 42 4.90 2.39 7.24
CA PRO A 42 4.09 2.18 8.44
C PRO A 42 2.59 2.35 8.16
N VAL A 43 1.76 1.52 8.79
CA VAL A 43 0.31 1.48 8.60
C VAL A 43 -0.32 2.87 8.79
N GLU A 44 0.10 3.61 9.81
CA GLU A 44 -0.45 4.92 10.17
C GLU A 44 -0.23 5.90 9.01
N ARG A 45 1.02 6.00 8.54
CA ARG A 45 1.38 6.84 7.39
C ARG A 45 0.68 6.39 6.11
N PHE A 46 0.45 5.09 5.94
CA PHE A 46 -0.23 4.58 4.76
C PHE A 46 -1.71 5.00 4.77
N ARG A 47 -2.38 4.84 5.92
CA ARG A 47 -3.77 5.25 6.11
C ARG A 47 -3.99 6.75 5.96
N GLU A 48 -3.03 7.59 6.34
CA GLU A 48 -3.10 9.04 6.15
C GLU A 48 -3.01 9.46 4.67
N LYS A 49 -2.19 8.77 3.89
CA LYS A 49 -1.84 9.18 2.52
C LYS A 49 -2.70 8.53 1.45
N PHE A 50 -3.22 7.34 1.71
CA PHE A 50 -3.84 6.48 0.71
C PHE A 50 -5.28 6.12 1.07
N LYS A 51 -6.16 6.09 0.07
CA LYS A 51 -7.57 5.66 0.18
C LYS A 51 -7.82 4.44 -0.69
N ARG A 52 -8.61 3.48 -0.22
CA ARG A 52 -8.92 2.26 -0.99
C ARG A 52 -9.79 2.64 -2.20
N VAL A 53 -9.51 2.02 -3.35
CA VAL A 53 -10.23 2.30 -4.62
C VAL A 53 -11.22 1.19 -4.96
N ASP A 54 -10.93 -0.04 -4.52
CA ASP A 54 -11.87 -1.17 -4.50
C ASP A 54 -12.82 -1.03 -3.30
N ALA A 55 -14.08 -0.68 -3.56
CA ALA A 55 -15.17 -0.84 -2.62
C ALA A 55 -15.66 -2.29 -2.65
#